data_AF-A0A3B9NS95-F1
#
_entry.id   AF-A0A3B9NS95-F1
#
_cell.length_a   1.000
_cell.length_b   1.000
_cell.length_c   1.000
_cell.angle_alpha   90.00
_cell.angle_beta   90.00
_cell.angle_gamma   90.00
#
_symmetry.space_group_name_H-M   'P 1'
#
loop_
_entity.id
_entity.type
_entity.pdbx_description
1 polymer ?
#
loop_
_entity_poly.entity_id
_entity_poly.type
_entity_poly.pdbx_seq_one_letter_code
_entity_poly.pdbx_strand_id
1 'polypeptide(L)'
;TVYIESGAGVFWTFDLTKVADAPIVGSWKLAGEGSFRVGPTALDGGWFSPDTAIVTERACLMDDVFYFGADGTFDNVQGGSTWLETWQGVDAEVCGTPAAPHDGSADATYVYNAEAGTLTISGKGAHVGLPKAVNTGEISNGAAIPDEVTYVVEALPSDGSAITVYVESGSGVFWTFDLVK
;
A
#
# COMPACT_ATOMS: atom_id res chain seq x y z
N THR A 1 26.46 -25.01 -0.31
CA THR A 1 27.65 -25.11 -1.18
C THR A 1 27.28 -25.89 -2.40
N VAL A 2 27.36 -25.26 -3.57
CA VAL A 2 27.14 -25.89 -4.88
C VAL A 2 28.49 -26.00 -5.56
N TYR A 3 28.79 -27.08 -6.26
CA TYR A 3 30.01 -27.16 -7.07
C TYR A 3 29.74 -27.79 -8.44
N ILE A 4 30.55 -27.44 -9.44
CA ILE A 4 30.56 -28.09 -10.75
C ILE A 4 31.97 -28.60 -11.07
N GLU A 5 32.05 -29.75 -11.74
CA GLU A 5 33.29 -30.20 -12.38
C GLU A 5 33.23 -29.91 -13.88
N SER A 6 33.94 -28.89 -14.35
CA SER A 6 33.92 -28.46 -15.76
C SER A 6 34.91 -29.22 -16.66
N GLY A 7 35.56 -30.24 -16.10
CA GLY A 7 36.59 -31.07 -16.72
C GLY A 7 37.32 -31.87 -15.64
N ALA A 8 37.95 -32.99 -16.00
CA ALA A 8 38.55 -33.91 -15.04
C ALA A 8 39.49 -33.20 -14.05
N GLY A 9 39.14 -33.21 -12.77
CA GLY A 9 39.89 -32.60 -11.69
C GLY A 9 39.72 -31.08 -11.51
N VAL A 10 38.82 -30.44 -12.26
CA VAL A 10 38.58 -28.99 -12.19
C VAL A 10 37.24 -28.71 -11.52
N PHE A 11 37.28 -28.36 -10.24
CA PHE A 11 36.10 -28.07 -9.42
C PHE A 11 35.94 -26.56 -9.20
N TRP A 12 34.74 -26.06 -9.49
CA TRP A 12 34.30 -24.73 -9.10
C TRP A 12 33.36 -24.85 -7.92
N THR A 13 33.66 -24.16 -6.83
CA THR A 13 32.80 -24.10 -5.64
C THR A 13 32.13 -22.74 -5.56
N PHE A 14 30.81 -22.76 -5.37
CA PHE A 14 29.98 -21.58 -5.19
C PHE A 14 29.43 -21.54 -3.77
N ASP A 15 29.69 -20.42 -3.12
CA ASP A 15 29.00 -20.02 -1.91
C ASP A 15 27.85 -19.10 -2.30
N LEU A 16 26.64 -19.60 -2.09
CA LEU A 16 25.40 -18.87 -2.36
C LEU A 16 24.90 -18.30 -1.05
N THR A 17 24.65 -16.99 -1.02
CA THR A 17 23.99 -16.31 0.09
C THR A 17 22.56 -16.00 -0.32
N LYS A 18 21.58 -16.40 0.48
CA LYS A 18 20.21 -15.93 0.29
C LYS A 18 20.17 -14.45 0.63
N VAL A 19 19.89 -13.60 -0.35
CA VAL A 19 19.45 -12.24 -0.07
C VAL A 19 18.00 -12.35 0.38
N ALA A 20 17.69 -11.95 1.61
CA ALA A 20 16.30 -11.77 2.00
C ALA A 20 15.78 -10.54 1.28
N ASP A 21 14.61 -10.65 0.64
CA ASP A 21 13.94 -9.49 0.07
C ASP A 21 13.70 -8.44 1.18
N ALA A 22 13.62 -7.16 0.78
CA ALA A 22 13.33 -6.10 1.73
C ALA A 22 12.01 -6.41 2.47
N PRO A 23 11.86 -6.08 3.77
CA PRO A 23 10.69 -6.46 4.55
C PRO A 23 9.36 -6.02 3.94
N ILE A 24 9.36 -4.95 3.13
CA ILE A 24 8.18 -4.41 2.43
C ILE A 24 7.71 -5.29 1.25
N VAL A 25 8.58 -6.13 0.68
CA VAL A 25 8.23 -6.96 -0.49
C VAL A 25 7.15 -7.97 -0.09
N GLY A 26 6.11 -8.07 -0.91
CA GLY A 26 5.00 -9.00 -0.72
C GLY A 26 3.63 -8.39 -0.94
N SER A 27 2.60 -9.18 -0.60
CA SER A 27 1.19 -8.78 -0.61
C SER A 27 0.81 -8.25 0.76
N TRP A 28 0.06 -7.15 0.80
CA TRP A 28 -0.38 -6.54 2.04
C TRP A 28 -1.86 -6.23 2.00
N LYS A 29 -2.54 -6.39 3.13
CA LYS A 29 -3.95 -6.07 3.34
C LYS A 29 -4.11 -5.16 4.54
N LEU A 30 -5.19 -4.38 4.57
CA LEU A 30 -5.55 -3.60 5.74
C LEU A 30 -5.79 -4.52 6.95
N ALA A 31 -5.31 -4.09 8.12
CA ALA A 31 -5.31 -4.90 9.34
C ALA A 31 -6.71 -5.06 10.03
N GLY A 32 -7.79 -4.54 9.43
CA GLY A 32 -9.14 -4.61 9.96
C GLY A 32 -9.54 -3.36 10.77
N GLU A 33 -10.02 -3.55 12.00
CA GLU A 33 -10.44 -2.43 12.86
C GLU A 33 -9.29 -1.46 13.14
N GLY A 34 -9.57 -0.15 13.13
CA GLY A 34 -8.57 0.90 13.29
C GLY A 34 -7.59 1.11 12.13
N SER A 35 -7.58 0.23 11.13
CA SER A 35 -6.49 0.15 10.15
C SER A 35 -6.50 1.21 9.04
N PHE A 36 -7.59 1.95 8.84
CA PHE A 36 -7.66 3.06 7.89
C PHE A 36 -8.37 4.25 8.56
N ARG A 37 -7.60 5.07 9.26
CA ARG A 37 -8.12 6.10 10.18
C ARG A 37 -7.65 7.49 9.80
N VAL A 38 -8.38 8.51 10.26
CA VAL A 38 -8.05 9.91 10.01
C VAL A 38 -8.25 10.79 11.25
N GLY A 39 -7.36 11.77 11.40
CA GLY A 39 -7.36 12.73 12.49
C GLY A 39 -6.51 13.98 12.24
N PRO A 40 -6.46 14.92 13.21
CA PRO A 40 -5.73 16.19 13.09
C PRO A 40 -4.21 16.04 13.22
N THR A 41 -3.71 14.87 13.62
CA THR A 41 -2.28 14.56 13.75
C THR A 41 -1.98 13.16 13.21
N ALA A 42 -0.73 12.90 12.86
CA ALA A 42 -0.29 11.57 12.42
C ALA A 42 -0.72 10.48 13.42
N LEU A 43 -1.10 9.31 12.90
CA LEU A 43 -1.57 8.14 13.65
C LEU A 43 -2.90 8.31 14.41
N ASP A 44 -3.52 9.50 14.39
CA ASP A 44 -4.79 9.75 15.06
C ASP A 44 -5.99 9.22 14.25
N GLY A 45 -7.00 8.73 14.96
CA GLY A 45 -8.27 8.25 14.40
C GLY A 45 -9.49 8.95 15.00
N GLY A 46 -9.30 10.14 15.57
CA GLY A 46 -10.32 10.87 16.32
C GLY A 46 -11.43 11.47 15.47
N TRP A 47 -11.25 11.59 14.14
CA TRP A 47 -12.32 11.99 13.23
C TRP A 47 -13.04 10.78 12.62
N PHE A 48 -12.29 9.75 12.24
CA PHE A 48 -12.83 8.48 11.79
C PHE A 48 -11.83 7.35 12.02
N SER A 49 -12.34 6.20 12.42
CA SER A 49 -11.61 4.96 12.60
C SER A 49 -12.59 3.79 12.39
N PRO A 50 -12.26 2.75 11.62
CA PRO A 50 -13.19 1.68 11.29
C PRO A 50 -13.38 0.75 12.48
N ASP A 51 -14.64 0.48 12.83
CA ASP A 51 -15.04 -0.54 13.79
C ASP A 51 -15.46 -1.84 13.07
N THR A 52 -15.92 -2.83 13.83
CA THR A 52 -16.37 -4.12 13.28
C THR A 52 -17.45 -3.96 12.21
N ALA A 53 -18.36 -3.00 12.37
CA ALA A 53 -19.47 -2.79 11.44
C ALA A 53 -18.94 -2.21 10.12
N ILE A 54 -18.04 -1.23 10.18
CA ILE A 54 -17.39 -0.64 9.01
C ILE A 54 -16.52 -1.67 8.28
N VAL A 55 -15.76 -2.50 9.00
CA VAL A 55 -14.95 -3.58 8.39
C VAL A 55 -15.85 -4.58 7.68
N THR A 56 -17.02 -4.90 8.25
CA THR A 56 -18.01 -5.80 7.62
C THR A 56 -18.65 -5.18 6.39
N GLU A 57 -19.04 -3.90 6.47
CA GLU A 57 -19.64 -3.15 5.38
C GLU A 57 -18.67 -2.99 4.20
N ARG A 58 -17.40 -2.70 4.50
CA ARG A 58 -16.32 -2.47 3.53
C ARG A 58 -15.46 -3.72 3.31
N ALA A 59 -16.05 -4.92 3.41
CA ALA A 59 -15.31 -6.17 3.31
C ALA A 59 -14.47 -6.30 2.02
N CYS A 60 -14.96 -5.78 0.90
CA CYS A 60 -14.19 -5.75 -0.35
C CYS A 60 -12.88 -4.95 -0.24
N LEU A 61 -12.86 -3.83 0.49
CA LEU A 61 -11.63 -3.08 0.75
C LEU A 61 -10.64 -3.89 1.61
N MET A 62 -11.14 -4.76 2.49
CA MET A 62 -10.29 -5.66 3.28
C MET A 62 -9.72 -6.80 2.44
N ASP A 63 -10.34 -7.09 1.30
CA ASP A 63 -9.86 -8.08 0.34
C ASP A 63 -8.80 -7.54 -0.62
N ASP A 64 -8.75 -6.21 -0.80
CA ASP A 64 -7.75 -5.53 -1.63
C ASP A 64 -6.33 -5.83 -1.16
N VAL A 65 -5.45 -6.09 -2.12
CA VAL A 65 -4.03 -6.36 -1.90
C VAL A 65 -3.19 -5.23 -2.46
N PHE A 66 -2.32 -4.67 -1.64
CA PHE A 66 -1.27 -3.74 -2.03
C PHE A 66 0.01 -4.55 -2.23
N TYR A 67 0.37 -4.82 -3.49
CA TYR A 67 1.51 -5.67 -3.82
C TYR A 67 2.76 -4.84 -4.08
N PHE A 68 3.85 -5.16 -3.38
CA PHE A 68 5.17 -4.59 -3.58
C PHE A 68 6.10 -5.66 -4.16
N GLY A 69 6.42 -5.54 -5.45
CA GLY A 69 7.32 -6.45 -6.16
C GLY A 69 8.78 -6.29 -5.74
N ALA A 70 9.56 -7.38 -5.81
CA ALA A 70 11.00 -7.34 -5.51
C ALA A 70 11.81 -6.52 -6.53
N ASP A 71 11.21 -6.25 -7.70
CA ASP A 71 11.75 -5.46 -8.80
C ASP A 71 11.36 -3.97 -8.75
N GLY A 72 10.63 -3.54 -7.71
CA GLY A 72 10.15 -2.17 -7.56
C GLY A 72 8.79 -1.88 -8.19
N THR A 73 8.11 -2.89 -8.75
CA THR A 73 6.72 -2.77 -9.22
C THR A 73 5.74 -2.65 -8.06
N PHE A 74 4.64 -1.94 -8.28
CA PHE A 74 3.54 -1.81 -7.33
C PHE A 74 2.20 -2.08 -8.01
N ASP A 75 1.31 -2.82 -7.35
CA ASP A 75 -0.03 -3.07 -7.86
C ASP A 75 -1.11 -2.91 -6.77
N ASN A 76 -2.21 -2.25 -7.13
CA ASN A 76 -3.48 -2.35 -6.42
C ASN A 76 -4.25 -3.56 -6.96
N VAL A 77 -4.15 -4.71 -6.29
CA VAL A 77 -4.82 -5.95 -6.70
C VAL A 77 -6.16 -6.08 -5.98
N GLN A 78 -7.22 -5.62 -6.65
CA GLN A 78 -8.58 -5.49 -6.06
C GLN A 78 -9.52 -6.67 -6.37
N GLY A 79 -9.04 -7.70 -7.07
CA GLY A 79 -9.83 -8.92 -7.33
C GLY A 79 -11.17 -8.73 -8.06
N GLY A 80 -11.39 -7.57 -8.69
CA GLY A 80 -12.63 -7.20 -9.37
C GLY A 80 -13.71 -6.54 -8.50
N SER A 81 -13.46 -6.33 -7.20
CA SER A 81 -14.37 -5.60 -6.31
C SER A 81 -13.61 -4.85 -5.21
N THR A 82 -13.82 -3.55 -5.09
CA THR A 82 -13.26 -2.68 -4.05
C THR A 82 -14.35 -1.79 -3.46
N TRP A 83 -14.04 -1.06 -2.38
CA TRP A 83 -14.95 -0.05 -1.83
C TRP A 83 -14.91 1.20 -2.71
N LEU A 84 -16.07 1.57 -3.27
CA LEU A 84 -16.24 2.76 -4.07
C LEU A 84 -16.98 3.82 -3.29
N GLU A 85 -16.49 5.05 -3.33
CA GLU A 85 -17.20 6.23 -2.85
C GLU A 85 -17.85 6.98 -4.02
N THR A 86 -18.81 7.86 -3.73
CA THR A 86 -19.58 8.57 -4.77
C THR A 86 -18.73 9.44 -5.69
N TRP A 87 -17.58 9.95 -5.21
CA TRP A 87 -16.63 10.71 -6.01
C TRP A 87 -15.98 9.87 -7.14
N GLN A 88 -16.05 8.53 -7.05
CA GLN A 88 -15.59 7.58 -8.07
C GLN A 88 -16.68 7.25 -9.12
N GLY A 89 -17.85 7.88 -9.04
CA GLY A 89 -18.91 7.77 -10.06
C GLY A 89 -20.00 6.73 -9.75
N VAL A 90 -20.09 6.22 -8.52
CA VAL A 90 -21.22 5.41 -8.03
C VAL A 90 -22.28 6.27 -7.35
N ASP A 91 -23.54 5.83 -7.38
CA ASP A 91 -24.67 6.58 -6.78
C ASP A 91 -24.65 6.61 -5.25
N ALA A 92 -24.06 5.60 -4.63
CA ALA A 92 -23.89 5.46 -3.18
C ALA A 92 -22.60 4.69 -2.90
N GLU A 93 -22.03 4.87 -1.69
CA GLU A 93 -20.85 4.09 -1.29
C GLU A 93 -21.18 2.60 -1.27
N VAL A 94 -20.37 1.79 -1.95
CA VAL A 94 -20.68 0.38 -2.15
C VAL A 94 -19.44 -0.41 -2.57
N CYS A 95 -19.42 -1.71 -2.26
CA CYS A 95 -18.52 -2.63 -2.94
C CYS A 95 -18.90 -2.78 -4.42
N GLY A 96 -17.96 -2.55 -5.33
CA GLY A 96 -18.22 -2.63 -6.76
C GLY A 96 -16.95 -2.74 -7.60
N THR A 97 -17.12 -2.79 -8.93
CA THR A 97 -16.00 -2.89 -9.88
C THR A 97 -15.08 -1.68 -9.76
N PRO A 98 -13.76 -1.87 -9.56
CA PRO A 98 -12.83 -0.76 -9.45
C PRO A 98 -12.93 0.24 -10.60
N ALA A 99 -12.79 1.52 -10.28
CA ALA A 99 -12.96 2.62 -11.22
C ALA A 99 -11.63 3.31 -11.54
N ALA A 100 -11.32 3.45 -12.83
CA ALA A 100 -10.14 4.17 -13.31
C ALA A 100 -10.12 5.62 -12.77
N PRO A 101 -8.95 6.15 -12.39
CA PRO A 101 -7.62 5.54 -12.49
C PRO A 101 -7.19 4.72 -11.26
N HIS A 102 -8.10 4.43 -10.33
CA HIS A 102 -7.82 3.72 -9.06
C HIS A 102 -8.14 2.22 -9.14
N ASP A 103 -8.20 1.68 -10.35
CA ASP A 103 -8.59 0.30 -10.67
C ASP A 103 -7.41 -0.67 -10.81
N GLY A 104 -6.22 -0.24 -10.39
CA GLY A 104 -4.99 -1.03 -10.48
C GLY A 104 -4.46 -1.19 -11.91
N SER A 105 -4.99 -0.46 -12.89
CA SER A 105 -4.53 -0.59 -14.29
C SER A 105 -3.26 0.21 -14.61
N ALA A 106 -2.72 0.98 -13.65
CA ALA A 106 -1.53 1.79 -13.86
C ALA A 106 -0.26 0.92 -13.79
N ASP A 107 0.70 1.17 -14.68
CA ASP A 107 2.06 0.62 -14.57
C ASP A 107 2.80 1.32 -13.41
N ALA A 108 2.46 0.95 -12.17
CA ALA A 108 2.93 1.62 -10.98
C ALA A 108 4.22 1.01 -10.41
N THR A 109 4.96 1.84 -9.69
CA THR A 109 6.22 1.49 -9.03
C THR A 109 6.25 2.06 -7.62
N TYR A 110 7.17 1.56 -6.79
CA TYR A 110 7.41 2.13 -5.47
C TYR A 110 8.88 2.31 -5.17
N VAL A 111 9.15 3.27 -4.27
CA VAL A 111 10.46 3.46 -3.65
C VAL A 111 10.27 3.52 -2.14
N TYR A 112 10.84 2.55 -1.42
CA TYR A 112 10.95 2.59 0.04
C TYR A 112 12.35 3.08 0.44
N ASN A 113 12.41 4.21 1.16
CA ASN A 113 13.62 4.76 1.72
C ASN A 113 13.61 4.60 3.25
N ALA A 114 14.30 3.57 3.74
CA ALA A 114 14.37 3.26 5.16
C ALA A 114 15.09 4.33 5.99
N GLU A 115 16.06 5.06 5.41
CA GLU A 115 16.79 6.12 6.11
C GLU A 115 15.93 7.38 6.27
N ALA A 116 15.13 7.70 5.25
CA ALA A 116 14.22 8.84 5.29
C ALA A 116 12.86 8.51 5.95
N GLY A 117 12.55 7.22 6.14
CA GLY A 117 11.25 6.78 6.63
C GLY A 117 10.13 7.10 5.64
N THR A 118 10.36 6.98 4.33
CA THR A 118 9.36 7.32 3.31
C THR A 118 9.06 6.16 2.36
N LEU A 119 7.81 6.12 1.90
CA LEU A 119 7.34 5.23 0.85
C LEU A 119 6.68 6.08 -0.23
N THR A 120 7.25 6.12 -1.43
CA THR A 120 6.67 6.83 -2.57
C THR A 120 6.10 5.81 -3.54
N ILE A 121 4.84 5.99 -3.92
CA ILE A 121 4.16 5.23 -4.97
C ILE A 121 4.05 6.13 -6.20
N SER A 122 4.56 5.68 -7.34
CA SER A 122 4.47 6.40 -8.61
C SER A 122 3.58 5.61 -9.58
N GLY A 123 2.60 6.28 -10.15
CA GLY A 123 1.55 5.68 -10.97
C GLY A 123 0.23 6.39 -10.69
N LYS A 124 -0.38 7.00 -11.72
CA LYS A 124 -1.59 7.78 -11.53
C LYS A 124 -2.73 6.93 -10.98
N GLY A 125 -3.24 7.31 -9.81
CA GLY A 125 -4.29 6.59 -9.10
C GLY A 125 -3.84 5.41 -8.25
N ALA A 126 -2.56 5.02 -8.32
CA ALA A 126 -1.97 4.03 -7.42
C ALA A 126 -1.85 4.58 -5.99
N HIS A 127 -2.10 3.74 -4.99
CA HIS A 127 -2.22 4.18 -3.59
C HIS A 127 -2.04 3.02 -2.61
N VAL A 128 -1.71 3.34 -1.36
CA VAL A 128 -1.79 2.43 -0.20
C VAL A 128 -3.00 2.80 0.64
N GLY A 129 -3.80 1.80 1.03
CA GLY A 129 -4.99 2.00 1.85
C GLY A 129 -6.17 2.54 1.05
N LEU A 130 -6.38 3.86 1.04
CA LEU A 130 -7.51 4.50 0.35
C LEU A 130 -7.02 5.43 -0.77
N PRO A 131 -7.65 5.41 -1.96
CA PRO A 131 -7.24 6.24 -3.09
C PRO A 131 -7.47 7.73 -2.88
N LYS A 132 -8.42 8.08 -1.99
CA LYS A 132 -8.84 9.45 -1.71
C LYS A 132 -7.75 10.30 -1.05
N ALA A 133 -6.87 9.70 -0.26
CA ALA A 133 -5.91 10.42 0.59
C ALA A 133 -4.59 10.67 -0.17
N VAL A 134 -4.35 11.91 -0.58
CA VAL A 134 -3.15 12.30 -1.34
C VAL A 134 -2.48 13.52 -0.73
N ASN A 135 -1.16 13.71 -0.95
CA ASN A 135 -0.37 14.75 -0.28
C ASN A 135 -0.93 16.18 -0.41
N THR A 136 -1.74 16.46 -1.43
CA THR A 136 -2.32 17.78 -1.70
C THR A 136 -3.71 17.99 -1.09
N GLY A 137 -4.32 16.98 -0.49
CA GLY A 137 -5.71 17.04 -0.04
C GLY A 137 -6.46 15.72 -0.22
N GLU A 138 -7.70 15.66 0.25
CA GLU A 138 -8.59 14.56 -0.13
C GLU A 138 -9.16 14.81 -1.54
N ILE A 139 -9.11 13.80 -2.42
CA ILE A 139 -9.66 13.88 -3.78
C ILE A 139 -11.17 14.18 -3.75
N SER A 140 -11.89 13.59 -2.81
CA SER A 140 -13.33 13.86 -2.59
C SER A 140 -13.62 15.34 -2.28
N ASN A 141 -12.62 16.09 -1.83
CA ASN A 141 -12.72 17.51 -1.48
C ASN A 141 -12.04 18.41 -2.54
N GLY A 142 -11.78 17.88 -3.73
CA GLY A 142 -11.30 18.64 -4.89
C GLY A 142 -9.79 18.61 -5.11
N ALA A 143 -9.02 17.80 -4.36
CA ALA A 143 -7.62 17.56 -4.71
C ALA A 143 -7.51 16.86 -6.08
N ALA A 144 -6.48 17.20 -6.86
CA ALA A 144 -6.21 16.53 -8.11
C ALA A 144 -5.70 15.11 -7.86
N ILE A 145 -6.02 14.18 -8.77
CA ILE A 145 -5.42 12.84 -8.78
C ILE A 145 -3.95 12.99 -9.20
N PRO A 146 -2.97 12.74 -8.30
CA PRO A 146 -1.57 12.95 -8.61
C PRO A 146 -0.99 11.78 -9.40
N ASP A 147 0.18 11.99 -10.01
CA ASP A 147 0.97 10.92 -10.63
C ASP A 147 1.80 10.14 -9.60
N GLU A 148 1.95 10.66 -8.37
CA GLU A 148 2.62 10.00 -7.26
C GLU A 148 2.02 10.38 -5.90
N VAL A 149 2.16 9.50 -4.92
CA VAL A 149 1.80 9.75 -3.51
C VAL A 149 2.96 9.32 -2.63
N THR A 150 3.36 10.16 -1.67
CA THR A 150 4.39 9.84 -0.69
C THR A 150 3.79 9.70 0.70
N TYR A 151 4.08 8.57 1.33
CA TYR A 151 3.73 8.25 2.71
C TYR A 151 4.97 8.33 3.60
N VAL A 152 4.75 8.64 4.87
CA VAL A 152 5.73 8.39 5.93
C VAL A 152 5.53 6.99 6.46
N VAL A 153 6.62 6.24 6.62
CA VAL A 153 6.63 4.89 7.21
C VAL A 153 6.95 5.03 8.70
N GLU A 154 5.95 4.83 9.53
CA GLU A 154 6.10 4.89 11.00
C GLU A 154 6.76 3.61 11.52
N ALA A 155 6.31 2.45 11.01
CA ALA A 155 6.79 1.16 11.47
C ALA A 155 6.83 0.15 10.33
N LEU A 156 7.96 -0.54 10.18
CA LEU A 156 8.13 -1.74 9.35
C LEU A 156 9.16 -2.65 10.04
N PRO A 157 8.74 -3.66 10.82
CA PRO A 157 9.63 -4.60 11.46
C PRO A 157 10.39 -5.43 10.42
N SER A 158 11.56 -5.93 10.81
CA SER A 158 12.46 -6.67 9.91
C SER A 158 11.90 -8.01 9.42
N ASP A 159 10.89 -8.56 10.11
CA ASP A 159 10.15 -9.75 9.67
C ASP A 159 9.07 -9.42 8.63
N GLY A 160 8.77 -8.14 8.40
CA GLY A 160 7.73 -7.69 7.48
C GLY A 160 6.33 -8.17 7.87
N SER A 161 6.06 -8.36 9.16
CA SER A 161 4.74 -8.84 9.63
C SER A 161 3.64 -7.76 9.57
N ALA A 162 4.02 -6.49 9.70
CA ALA A 162 3.12 -5.34 9.69
C ALA A 162 3.80 -4.13 9.03
N ILE A 163 3.02 -3.17 8.55
CA ILE A 163 3.52 -1.85 8.19
C ILE A 163 2.49 -0.79 8.58
N THR A 164 2.94 0.29 9.22
CA THR A 164 2.12 1.48 9.48
C THR A 164 2.67 2.62 8.64
N VAL A 165 1.82 3.19 7.80
CA VAL A 165 2.14 4.37 6.99
C VAL A 165 1.11 5.47 7.21
N TYR A 166 1.50 6.72 7.03
CA TYR A 166 0.55 7.83 7.02
C TYR A 166 0.87 8.85 5.93
N VAL A 167 -0.15 9.60 5.53
CA VAL A 167 -0.04 10.73 4.60
C VAL A 167 -0.75 11.94 5.19
N GLU A 168 -0.07 13.10 5.16
CA GLU A 168 -0.74 14.38 5.41
C GLU A 168 -1.49 14.77 4.13
N SER A 169 -2.81 14.56 4.16
CA SER A 169 -3.72 14.74 3.06
C SER A 169 -4.25 16.17 3.02
N GLY A 170 -3.33 17.12 2.86
CA GLY A 170 -3.56 18.55 3.11
C GLY A 170 -3.32 18.94 4.57
N SER A 171 -3.09 20.23 4.80
CA SER A 171 -2.65 20.75 6.11
C SER A 171 -3.57 20.31 7.24
N GLY A 172 -3.01 19.56 8.20
CA GLY A 172 -3.72 19.13 9.40
C GLY A 172 -4.71 17.99 9.21
N VAL A 173 -4.68 17.27 8.09
CA VAL A 173 -5.50 16.07 7.84
C VAL A 173 -4.59 14.88 7.64
N PHE A 174 -4.59 13.91 8.56
CA PHE A 174 -3.68 12.78 8.50
C PHE A 174 -4.43 11.48 8.33
N TRP A 175 -4.26 10.83 7.19
CA TRP A 175 -4.72 9.45 6.98
C TRP A 175 -3.62 8.48 7.37
N THR A 176 -3.96 7.47 8.17
CA THR A 176 -3.05 6.42 8.61
C THR A 176 -3.58 5.06 8.19
N PHE A 177 -2.67 4.23 7.68
CA PHE A 177 -2.94 2.89 7.18
C PHE A 177 -2.05 1.86 7.90
N ASP A 178 -2.67 0.90 8.56
CA ASP A 178 -2.00 -0.27 9.13
C ASP A 178 -2.27 -1.49 8.23
N LEU A 179 -1.21 -2.14 7.77
CA LEU A 179 -1.29 -3.30 6.90
C LEU A 179 -0.57 -4.50 7.49
N VAL A 180 -1.03 -5.69 7.13
CA VAL A 180 -0.46 -7.00 7.46
C VAL A 180 -0.27 -7.82 6.19
N LYS A 181 0.67 -8.77 6.20
CA LYS A 181 0.91 -9.70 5.08
C LYS A 181 -0.08 -10.86 5.05
#